data_AF-A0A960FUN4-F1
#
_entry.id   AF-A0A960FUN4-F1
#
_cell.length_a   1.000
_cell.length_b   1.000
_cell.length_c   1.000
_cell.angle_alpha   90.00
_cell.angle_beta   90.00
_cell.angle_gamma   90.00
#
_symmetry.space_group_name_H-M   'P 1'
#
loop_
_entity.id
_entity.type
_entity.pdbx_description
1 polymer ?
#
loop_
_entity_poly.entity_id
_entity_poly.type
_entity_poly.pdbx_seq_one_letter_code
_entity_poly.pdbx_strand_id
1 'polypeptide(L)'
;MADGEIRYEHRMSDADKLMWTIEHNPMLRSTITSVVLLDRAPDRAAMTDIIERASRKVPRLRQRVVSNPLSVAPPRWEVDPNFDLDYHLRWVRAGGDGSIQDLFDIAEPIAMQGFDRARPLWEYVVVEGLAEGRAGLIMKIHHAIT
;
A
#
# COMPACT_ATOMS: atom_id res chain seq x y z
N MET A 1 -2.73 -28.04 10.05
CA MET A 1 -2.98 -28.21 8.60
C MET A 1 -2.15 -27.16 7.88
N ALA A 2 -1.23 -27.62 7.03
CA ALA A 2 -0.27 -26.91 6.19
C ALA A 2 0.26 -25.54 6.67
N ASP A 3 1.43 -25.59 7.32
CA ASP A 3 2.35 -24.45 7.45
C ASP A 3 2.96 -24.18 6.06
N GLY A 4 2.21 -23.42 5.25
CA GLY A 4 2.67 -22.95 3.95
C GLY A 4 3.63 -21.80 4.17
N GLU A 5 4.92 -22.10 4.33
CA GLU A 5 5.97 -21.10 4.40
C GLU A 5 5.88 -20.23 3.13
N ILE A 6 5.45 -18.96 3.27
CA ILE A 6 5.35 -18.04 2.13
C ILE A 6 6.78 -17.74 1.67
N ARG A 7 7.19 -18.41 0.59
CA ARG A 7 8.52 -18.24 0.01
C ARG A 7 8.53 -17.00 -0.88
N TYR A 8 9.07 -15.90 -0.37
CA TYR A 8 9.26 -14.68 -1.16
C TYR A 8 10.44 -14.85 -2.11
N GLU A 9 10.16 -15.02 -3.40
CA GLU A 9 11.21 -15.03 -4.42
C GLU A 9 11.90 -13.66 -4.50
N HIS A 10 13.21 -13.69 -4.78
CA HIS A 10 14.03 -12.48 -4.87
C HIS A 10 13.76 -11.70 -6.17
N ARG A 11 13.29 -12.37 -7.22
CA ARG A 11 12.96 -11.78 -8.51
C ARG A 11 11.46 -11.73 -8.69
N MET A 12 11.00 -10.72 -9.41
CA MET A 12 9.61 -10.66 -9.87
C MET A 12 9.35 -11.78 -10.86
N SER A 13 8.15 -12.36 -10.80
CA SER A 13 7.68 -13.27 -11.84
C SER A 13 7.58 -12.54 -13.18
N ASP A 14 7.51 -13.29 -14.28
CA ASP A 14 7.36 -12.69 -15.62
C ASP A 14 6.01 -11.94 -15.75
N ALA A 15 4.96 -12.40 -15.07
CA ALA A 15 3.67 -11.72 -15.01
C ALA A 15 3.78 -10.37 -14.27
N ASP A 16 4.44 -10.36 -13.10
CA ASP A 16 4.65 -9.13 -12.34
C ASP A 16 5.55 -8.15 -13.10
N LYS A 17 6.57 -8.66 -13.81
CA LYS A 17 7.46 -7.85 -14.64
C LYS A 17 6.70 -7.16 -15.77
N LEU A 18 5.78 -7.86 -16.42
CA LEU A 18 4.93 -7.30 -17.46
C LEU A 18 4.08 -6.16 -16.89
N MET A 19 3.41 -6.39 -15.75
CA MET A 19 2.57 -5.38 -15.10
C MET A 19 3.40 -4.15 -14.72
N TRP A 20 4.53 -4.34 -14.03
CA TRP A 20 5.48 -3.28 -13.67
C TRP A 20 5.93 -2.43 -14.86
N THR A 21 6.16 -3.06 -16.00
CA THR A 21 6.62 -2.37 -17.21
C THR A 21 5.51 -1.50 -17.79
N ILE A 22 4.29 -2.04 -17.84
CA ILE A 22 3.12 -1.39 -18.43
C ILE A 22 2.61 -0.23 -17.55
N GLU A 23 2.82 -0.25 -16.23
CA GLU A 23 2.42 0.83 -15.31
C GLU A 23 3.08 2.20 -15.58
N HIS A 24 4.12 2.28 -16.42
CA HIS A 24 4.63 3.57 -16.91
C HIS A 24 3.53 4.38 -17.59
N ASN A 25 2.53 3.71 -18.18
CA ASN A 25 1.30 4.33 -18.62
C ASN A 25 0.33 4.45 -17.44
N PRO A 26 -0.08 5.67 -17.02
CA PRO A 26 -1.03 5.86 -15.94
C PRO A 26 -2.34 5.09 -16.10
N MET A 27 -2.79 4.85 -17.34
CA MET A 27 -4.01 4.12 -17.67
C MET A 27 -3.94 2.61 -17.39
N LEU A 28 -2.75 2.08 -17.18
CA LEU A 28 -2.51 0.64 -17.06
C LEU A 28 -1.87 0.27 -15.70
N ARG A 29 -1.95 1.19 -14.74
CA ARG A 29 -1.56 0.97 -13.35
C ARG A 29 -2.40 -0.16 -12.77
N SER A 30 -1.72 -1.13 -12.16
CA SER A 30 -2.31 -2.33 -11.60
C SER A 30 -2.21 -2.26 -10.08
N THR A 31 -3.02 -1.36 -9.51
CA THR A 31 -3.14 -1.17 -8.06
C THR A 31 -4.48 -1.70 -7.56
N ILE A 32 -4.46 -2.45 -6.46
CA ILE A 32 -5.66 -2.78 -5.70
C ILE A 32 -5.88 -1.65 -4.70
N THR A 33 -7.05 -1.02 -4.71
CA THR A 33 -7.49 -0.10 -3.65
C THR A 33 -8.72 -0.67 -2.96
N SER A 34 -8.71 -0.69 -1.64
CA SER A 34 -9.83 -1.06 -0.79
C SER A 34 -10.16 0.09 0.15
N VAL A 35 -11.45 0.34 0.37
CA VAL A 35 -11.95 1.29 1.36
C VAL A 35 -12.73 0.51 2.40
N VAL A 36 -12.28 0.57 3.66
CA VAL A 36 -12.89 -0.12 4.78
C VAL A 36 -13.51 0.92 5.72
N LEU A 37 -14.80 0.78 6.00
CA LEU A 37 -15.47 1.60 7.02
C LEU A 37 -15.26 0.95 8.39
N LEU A 38 -14.87 1.76 9.37
CA LEU A 38 -14.64 1.36 10.75
C LEU A 38 -15.70 1.98 11.65
N ASP A 39 -16.22 1.20 12.60
CA ASP A 39 -17.22 1.66 13.57
C ASP A 39 -16.70 2.80 14.46
N ARG A 40 -15.37 2.90 14.64
CA ARG A 40 -14.70 3.99 15.36
C ARG A 40 -13.28 4.19 14.88
N ALA A 41 -12.72 5.37 15.15
CA ALA A 41 -11.30 5.62 14.97
C ALA A 41 -10.45 4.62 15.79
N PRO A 42 -9.48 3.92 15.17
CA PRO A 42 -8.56 3.06 15.89
C PRO A 42 -7.59 3.90 16.73
N ASP A 43 -7.12 3.35 17.85
CA ASP A 43 -6.04 3.99 18.61
C ASP A 43 -4.78 4.08 17.74
N ARG A 44 -4.20 5.28 17.68
CA ARG A 44 -3.08 5.59 16.79
C ARG A 44 -1.85 4.77 17.10
N ALA A 45 -1.46 4.70 18.37
CA ALA A 45 -0.27 3.96 18.78
C ALA A 45 -0.45 2.46 18.51
N ALA A 46 -1.61 1.90 18.87
CA ALA A 46 -1.91 0.49 18.66
C ALA A 46 -1.95 0.11 17.18
N MET A 47 -2.56 0.93 16.32
CA MET A 47 -2.59 0.70 14.87
C MET A 47 -1.18 0.77 14.27
N THR A 48 -0.40 1.81 14.60
CA THR A 48 1.01 1.93 14.16
C THR A 48 1.81 0.70 14.56
N ASP A 49 1.68 0.25 15.81
CA ASP A 49 2.34 -0.94 16.33
C ASP A 49 1.96 -2.23 15.60
N ILE A 50 0.66 -2.39 15.24
CA ILE A 50 0.18 -3.55 14.50
C ILE A 50 0.80 -3.58 13.10
N ILE A 51 0.77 -2.46 12.38
CA ILE A 51 1.32 -2.37 11.02
C ILE A 51 2.85 -2.50 11.04
N GLU A 52 3.51 -1.92 12.04
CA GLU A 52 4.96 -2.04 12.22
C GLU A 52 5.37 -3.51 12.40
N ARG A 53 4.66 -4.26 13.24
CA ARG A 53 4.91 -5.70 13.41
C ARG A 53 4.58 -6.49 12.15
N ALA A 54 3.47 -6.17 11.48
CA ALA A 54 3.07 -6.86 10.26
C ALA A 54 4.11 -6.67 9.14
N SER A 55 4.63 -5.45 8.97
CA SER A 55 5.66 -5.16 7.95
C SER A 55 6.98 -5.90 8.19
N ARG A 56 7.29 -6.27 9.44
CA ARG A 56 8.46 -7.11 9.76
C ARG A 56 8.23 -8.59 9.47
N LYS A 57 6.99 -9.06 9.61
CA LYS A 57 6.60 -10.44 9.32
C LYS A 57 6.40 -10.73 7.84
N VAL A 58 6.07 -9.69 7.06
CA VAL A 58 5.88 -9.76 5.61
C VAL A 58 6.98 -8.94 4.94
N PRO A 59 8.15 -9.54 4.62
CA PRO A 59 9.31 -8.81 4.08
C PRO A 59 9.00 -7.92 2.87
N ARG A 60 8.04 -8.32 2.02
CA ARG A 60 7.61 -7.53 0.85
C ARG A 60 7.15 -6.12 1.22
N LEU A 61 6.58 -5.92 2.41
CA LEU A 61 6.16 -4.60 2.89
C LEU A 61 7.33 -3.67 3.23
N ARG A 62 8.56 -4.18 3.31
CA ARG A 62 9.79 -3.42 3.53
C ARG A 62 10.74 -3.50 2.35
N GLN A 63 10.26 -3.98 1.20
CA GLN A 63 11.08 -4.17 0.00
C GLN A 63 10.54 -3.30 -1.14
N ARG A 64 11.47 -2.69 -1.87
CA ARG A 64 11.21 -1.90 -3.07
C ARG A 64 11.62 -2.70 -4.31
N VAL A 65 11.02 -2.36 -5.44
CA VAL A 65 11.40 -2.94 -6.74
C VAL A 65 12.58 -2.16 -7.32
N VAL A 66 13.65 -2.88 -7.65
CA VAL A 66 14.82 -2.34 -8.34
C VAL A 66 14.87 -2.92 -9.74
N SER A 67 14.70 -2.05 -10.73
CA SER A 67 14.89 -2.36 -12.15
C SER A 67 15.99 -1.49 -12.75
N ASN A 68 16.86 -2.09 -13.55
CA ASN A 68 17.78 -1.36 -14.41
C ASN A 68 17.16 -1.29 -15.83
N PRO A 69 16.81 -0.10 -16.35
CA PRO A 69 16.22 0.05 -17.68
C PRO A 69 17.07 -0.54 -18.81
N LEU A 70 18.39 -0.64 -18.63
CA LEU A 70 19.32 -1.20 -19.61
C LEU A 70 19.57 -2.70 -19.44
N SER A 71 18.96 -3.35 -18.45
CA SER A 71 19.15 -4.78 -18.18
C SER A 71 17.99 -5.61 -18.72
N VAL A 72 18.32 -6.71 -19.39
CA VAL A 72 17.34 -7.73 -19.79
C VAL A 72 16.81 -8.55 -18.59
N ALA A 73 17.53 -8.51 -17.46
CA ALA A 73 17.15 -9.25 -16.27
C ALA A 73 15.83 -8.71 -15.68
N PRO A 74 14.95 -9.59 -15.15
CA PRO A 74 13.75 -9.15 -14.43
C PRO A 74 14.08 -8.21 -13.26
N PRO A 75 13.20 -7.23 -12.97
CA PRO A 75 13.30 -6.45 -11.74
C PRO A 75 13.39 -7.36 -10.53
N ARG A 76 14.19 -6.93 -9.55
CA ARG A 76 14.37 -7.67 -8.30
C ARG A 76 13.77 -6.85 -7.17
N TRP A 77 13.40 -7.55 -6.11
CA TRP A 77 13.08 -6.90 -4.87
C TRP A 77 14.32 -6.74 -4.00
N GLU A 78 14.41 -5.62 -3.30
CA GLU A 78 15.50 -5.30 -2.39
C GLU A 78 14.92 -4.69 -1.12
N VAL A 79 15.51 -4.97 0.04
CA VAL A 79 15.12 -4.30 1.29
C VAL A 79 15.34 -2.80 1.11
N ASP A 80 14.34 -2.00 1.46
CA ASP A 80 14.48 -0.56 1.47
C ASP A 80 15.29 -0.14 2.70
N PRO A 81 16.52 0.38 2.53
CA PRO A 81 17.33 0.83 3.68
C PRO A 81 16.74 2.07 4.35
N ASN A 82 15.84 2.79 3.68
CA ASN A 82 15.21 4.01 4.17
C ASN A 82 13.71 3.80 4.45
N PHE A 83 13.30 2.57 4.77
CA PHE A 83 11.90 2.27 5.07
C PHE A 83 11.37 3.20 6.17
N ASP A 84 10.29 3.89 5.84
CA ASP A 84 9.64 4.89 6.69
C ASP A 84 8.16 4.53 6.84
N LEU A 85 7.77 4.05 8.03
CA LEU A 85 6.40 3.65 8.28
C LEU A 85 5.43 4.83 8.20
N ASP A 86 5.84 6.05 8.56
CA ASP A 86 4.97 7.22 8.55
C ASP A 86 4.61 7.65 7.12
N TYR A 87 5.47 7.33 6.15
CA TYR A 87 5.14 7.46 4.73
C TYR A 87 4.02 6.50 4.32
N HIS A 88 4.10 5.25 4.78
CA HIS A 88 3.17 4.19 4.38
C HIS A 88 1.87 4.18 5.19
N LEU A 89 1.87 4.63 6.44
CA LEU A 89 0.69 4.72 7.31
C LEU A 89 0.41 6.18 7.65
N ARG A 90 -0.46 6.81 6.86
CA ARG A 90 -0.86 8.20 7.06
C ARG A 90 -2.17 8.27 7.82
N TRP A 91 -2.35 9.39 8.52
CA TRP A 91 -3.59 9.72 9.20
C TRP A 91 -4.04 11.08 8.72
N VAL A 92 -5.29 11.15 8.33
CA VAL A 92 -5.93 12.38 7.88
C VAL A 92 -7.29 12.48 8.56
N ARG A 93 -7.86 13.69 8.54
CA ARG A 93 -9.24 13.90 8.97
C ARG A 93 -10.08 14.18 7.74
N ALA A 94 -11.26 13.57 7.65
CA ALA A 94 -12.25 13.91 6.64
C ALA A 94 -12.54 15.41 6.69
N GLY A 95 -12.61 16.03 5.51
CA GLY A 95 -13.20 17.34 5.36
C GLY A 95 -14.73 17.26 5.45
N GLY A 96 -15.38 18.42 5.48
CA GLY A 96 -16.85 18.48 5.39
C GLY A 96 -17.57 17.97 6.65
N ASP A 97 -18.68 17.28 6.42
CA ASP A 97 -19.64 16.87 7.45
C ASP A 97 -19.39 15.42 7.96
N GLY A 98 -18.32 14.77 7.49
CA GLY A 98 -17.95 13.41 7.89
C GLY A 98 -18.78 12.31 7.22
N SER A 99 -19.31 12.59 6.04
CA SER A 99 -20.09 11.65 5.24
C SER A 99 -19.23 10.54 4.62
N ILE A 100 -19.89 9.50 4.09
CA ILE A 100 -19.20 8.48 3.28
C ILE A 100 -18.64 9.10 1.98
N GLN A 101 -19.28 10.15 1.45
CA GLN A 101 -18.77 10.86 0.28
C GLN A 101 -17.42 11.52 0.59
N ASP A 102 -17.29 12.15 1.77
CA ASP A 102 -16.03 12.77 2.20
C ASP A 102 -14.89 11.72 2.29
N LEU A 103 -15.20 10.48 2.66
CA LEU A 103 -14.24 9.37 2.63
C LEU A 103 -13.85 8.99 1.18
N PHE A 104 -14.81 8.91 0.27
CA PHE A 104 -14.53 8.59 -1.14
C PHE A 104 -13.78 9.70 -1.86
N ASP A 105 -14.06 10.97 -1.54
CA ASP A 105 -13.35 12.12 -2.10
C ASP A 105 -11.85 12.11 -1.74
N ILE A 106 -11.49 11.50 -0.60
CA ILE A 106 -10.09 11.23 -0.22
C ILE A 106 -9.55 9.98 -0.93
N ALA A 107 -10.36 8.93 -1.05
CA ALA A 107 -9.94 7.66 -1.64
C ALA A 107 -9.68 7.75 -3.15
N GLU A 108 -10.48 8.52 -3.89
CA GLU A 108 -10.38 8.66 -5.35
C GLU A 108 -8.99 9.13 -5.82
N PRO A 109 -8.44 10.25 -5.35
CA PRO A 109 -7.11 10.68 -5.79
C PRO A 109 -6.01 9.69 -5.37
N ILE A 110 -6.14 9.05 -4.21
CA ILE A 110 -5.18 8.02 -3.76
C ILE A 110 -5.19 6.83 -4.72
N ALA A 111 -6.37 6.34 -5.09
CA ALA A 111 -6.54 5.22 -6.02
C ALA A 111 -5.95 5.53 -7.41
N MET A 112 -6.09 6.77 -7.88
CA MET A 112 -5.63 7.19 -9.22
C MET A 112 -4.13 7.49 -9.29
N GLN A 113 -3.50 7.84 -8.17
CA GLN A 113 -2.07 8.15 -8.12
C GLN A 113 -1.20 6.90 -8.37
N GLY A 114 0.02 7.08 -8.87
CA GLY A 114 1.00 6.00 -8.94
C GLY A 114 1.73 5.87 -7.62
N PHE A 115 2.39 4.72 -7.38
CA PHE A 115 3.31 4.60 -6.25
C PHE A 115 4.64 5.31 -6.53
N ASP A 116 5.30 5.79 -5.48
CA ASP A 116 6.73 6.11 -5.53
C ASP A 116 7.53 4.80 -5.68
N ARG A 117 8.11 4.62 -6.87
CA ARG A 117 8.87 3.41 -7.23
C ARG A 117 10.17 3.24 -6.43
N ALA A 118 10.62 4.28 -5.73
CA ALA A 118 11.77 4.19 -4.83
C ALA A 118 11.44 3.52 -3.49
N ARG A 119 10.16 3.24 -3.20
CA ARG A 119 9.66 2.75 -1.91
C ARG A 119 8.88 1.43 -2.05
N PRO A 120 8.59 0.74 -0.94
CA PRO A 120 7.63 -0.37 -0.95
C PRO A 120 6.27 0.06 -1.52
N LEU A 121 5.67 -0.78 -2.35
CA LEU A 121 4.54 -0.41 -3.19
C LEU A 121 3.17 -0.59 -2.48
N TRP A 122 3.02 -0.01 -1.29
CA TRP A 122 1.77 -0.04 -0.53
C TRP A 122 1.59 1.25 0.30
N GLU A 123 0.35 1.63 0.55
CA GLU A 123 -0.05 2.80 1.34
C GLU A 123 -1.33 2.50 2.11
N TYR A 124 -1.37 2.85 3.39
CA TYR A 124 -2.55 2.86 4.26
C TYR A 124 -2.82 4.30 4.71
N VAL A 125 -4.08 4.72 4.59
CA VAL A 125 -4.54 6.03 5.07
C VAL A 125 -5.74 5.83 5.99
N VAL A 126 -5.56 6.17 7.27
CA VAL A 126 -6.67 6.24 8.23
C VAL A 126 -7.33 7.62 8.10
N VAL A 127 -8.64 7.63 7.89
CA VAL A 127 -9.46 8.83 7.77
C VAL A 127 -10.34 8.96 9.01
N GLU A 128 -10.04 9.92 9.85
CA GLU A 128 -10.78 10.20 11.08
C GLU A 128 -11.86 11.27 10.87
N GLY A 129 -12.78 11.42 11.83
CA GLY A 129 -13.76 12.51 11.81
C GLY A 129 -15.00 12.25 10.94
N LEU A 130 -15.31 10.98 10.65
CA LEU A 130 -16.58 10.62 10.05
C LEU A 130 -17.72 10.72 11.06
N ALA A 131 -18.95 10.83 10.54
CA ALA A 131 -20.17 10.91 11.31
C ALA A 131 -20.31 9.71 12.26
N GLU A 132 -20.89 9.99 13.44
CA GLU A 132 -21.09 9.01 14.51
C GLU A 132 -19.79 8.49 15.14
N GLY A 133 -18.68 9.23 14.99
CA GLY A 133 -17.38 8.85 15.56
C GLY A 133 -16.66 7.74 14.79
N ARG A 134 -17.16 7.40 13.60
CA ARG A 134 -16.57 6.40 12.70
C ARG A 134 -15.25 6.89 12.09
N ALA A 135 -14.57 5.95 11.43
CA ALA A 135 -13.37 6.23 10.65
C ALA A 135 -13.35 5.40 9.37
N GLY A 136 -12.50 5.76 8.42
CA GLY A 136 -12.19 4.97 7.23
C GLY A 136 -10.75 4.48 7.26
N LEU A 137 -10.49 3.35 6.63
CA LEU A 137 -9.15 2.89 6.26
C LEU A 137 -9.11 2.68 4.75
N ILE A 138 -8.28 3.47 4.08
CA ILE A 138 -8.00 3.32 2.65
C ILE A 138 -6.71 2.51 2.54
N MET A 139 -6.79 1.37 1.87
CA MET A 139 -5.65 0.50 1.61
C MET A 139 -5.36 0.48 0.13
N LYS A 140 -4.14 0.81 -0.26
CA LYS A 140 -3.68 0.72 -1.64
C LYS A 140 -2.43 -0.13 -1.69
N ILE A 141 -2.43 -1.12 -2.58
CA ILE A 141 -1.32 -2.06 -2.72
C ILE A 141 -1.11 -2.39 -4.19
N HIS A 142 0.15 -2.49 -4.60
CA HIS A 142 0.49 -2.96 -5.94
C HIS A 142 0.31 -4.48 -6.02
N HIS A 143 -0.27 -4.97 -7.12
CA HIS A 143 -0.52 -6.41 -7.31
C HIS A 143 0.72 -7.30 -7.14
N ALA A 144 1.90 -6.84 -7.53
CA ALA A 144 3.14 -7.62 -7.33
C ALA A 144 3.53 -7.86 -5.86
N ILE A 145 2.86 -7.24 -4.88
CA ILE A 145 3.05 -7.57 -3.46
C ILE A 145 2.18 -8.77 -3.03
N THR A 146 1.03 -8.99 -3.67
CA THR A 146 0.12 -10.10 -3.36
C THR A 146 0.63 -11.41 -3.92
#